data_AF-A0A2Z5QYW4-F1
#
_entry.id   AF-A0A2Z5QYW4-F1
#
_cell.length_a   1.000
_cell.length_b   1.000
_cell.length_c   1.000
_cell.angle_alpha   90.00
_cell.angle_beta   90.00
_cell.angle_gamma   90.00
#
_symmetry.space_group_name_H-M   'P 1'
#
loop_
_entity.id
_entity.type
_entity.pdbx_description
1 polymer ?
#
loop_
_entity_poly.entity_id
_entity_poly.type
_entity_poly.pdbx_seq_one_letter_code
_entity_poly.pdbx_strand_id
1 'polypeptide(L)' 'MNVEDLRLEHSTGADVGMAELSVSPAKHDELVTGLTERGWKVVT' A
#
# COMPACT_ATOMS: atom_id res chain seq x y z
N MET A 1 5.20 -10.84 -4.91
CA MET A 1 5.96 -9.57 -4.93
C MET A 1 6.84 -9.49 -3.69
N ASN A 2 8.04 -8.91 -3.80
CA ASN A 2 8.88 -8.63 -2.62
C ASN A 2 8.47 -7.28 -2.00
N VAL A 3 8.27 -7.26 -0.69
CA VAL A 3 8.01 -6.06 0.10
C VAL A 3 9.23 -5.84 0.99
N GLU A 4 9.86 -4.68 0.87
CA GLU A 4 11.10 -4.36 1.59
C GLU A 4 10.80 -3.79 2.97
N ASP A 5 9.72 -3.04 3.09
CA ASP A 5 9.22 -2.49 4.35
C ASP A 5 7.69 -2.36 4.31
N LEU A 6 7.05 -2.57 5.46
CA LEU A 6 5.61 -2.40 5.65
C LEU A 6 5.36 -1.67 6.98
N ARG A 7 4.69 -0.52 6.91
CA ARG A 7 4.16 0.18 8.08
C ARG A 7 2.65 0.23 8.00
N LEU A 8 1.98 -0.04 9.11
CA LEU A 8 0.53 0.01 9.23
C LEU A 8 0.15 0.92 10.40
N GLU A 9 -0.58 1.99 10.10
CA GLU A 9 -1.15 2.89 11.10
C GLU A 9 -2.66 2.69 11.16
N HIS A 10 -3.15 2.23 12.30
CA HIS A 10 -4.57 2.09 12.59
C HIS A 10 -4.85 2.70 13.97
N SER A 11 -5.21 3.98 13.99
CA SER A 11 -5.57 4.66 15.22
C SER A 11 -7.01 4.31 15.60
N THR A 12 -7.26 4.09 16.89
CA THR A 12 -8.61 3.93 17.43
C THR A 12 -9.43 5.19 17.13
N GLY A 13 -10.46 5.06 16.28
CA GLY A 13 -11.34 6.14 15.86
C GLY A 13 -11.13 6.66 14.44
N ALA A 14 -10.12 6.17 13.70
CA ALA A 14 -10.02 6.44 12.26
C ALA A 14 -10.87 5.46 11.46
N ASP A 15 -11.62 5.97 10.47
CA ASP A 15 -12.47 5.16 9.59
C ASP A 15 -11.67 4.27 8.62
N VAL A 16 -10.39 4.58 8.42
CA VAL A 16 -9.47 3.86 7.54
C VAL A 16 -8.09 3.75 8.17
N GLY A 17 -7.44 2.60 7.97
CA GLY A 17 -6.02 2.41 8.29
C GLY A 17 -5.14 2.83 7.11
N MET A 18 -3.93 3.31 7.40
CA MET A 18 -2.92 3.65 6.40
C MET A 18 -1.85 2.58 6.35
N ALA A 19 -1.47 2.14 5.15
CA ALA A 19 -0.36 1.23 4.95
C ALA A 19 0.68 1.86 4.01
N GLU A 20 1.93 1.95 4.47
CA GLU A 20 3.07 2.36 3.65
C GLU A 20 3.88 1.11 3.27
N LEU A 21 4.17 0.95 1.98
CA LEU A 21 4.90 -0.19 1.43
C LEU A 21 6.10 0.30 0.63
N SER A 22 7.29 -0.19 0.95
CA SER A 22 8.48 -0.02 0.09
C SER A 22 8.66 -1.25 -0.79
N VAL A 23 8.84 -1.02 -2.09
CA VAL A 23 9.07 -2.08 -3.09
C VAL A 23 10.15 -1.67 -4.07
N SER A 24 10.73 -2.66 -4.74
CA SER A 24 11.64 -2.43 -5.86
C SER A 24 10.97 -1.55 -6.94
N PRO A 25 11.69 -0.57 -7.54
CA PRO A 25 11.13 0.33 -8.56
C PRO A 25 10.47 -0.42 -9.73
N ALA A 26 11.04 -1.56 -10.13
CA ALA A 26 10.51 -2.39 -11.23
C ALA A 26 9.13 -3.00 -10.94
N LYS A 27 8.67 -2.95 -9.68
CA LYS A 27 7.42 -3.53 -9.21
C LYS A 27 6.39 -2.50 -8.76
N HIS A 28 6.76 -1.22 -8.73
CA HIS A 28 5.88 -0.14 -8.31
C HIS A 28 4.53 -0.16 -9.06
N ASP A 29 4.56 -0.10 -10.39
CA ASP A 29 3.34 0.05 -11.19
C ASP A 29 2.44 -1.20 -11.14
N GLU A 30 3.05 -2.39 -11.05
CA GLU A 30 2.35 -3.66 -10.83
C GLU A 30 1.60 -3.65 -9.49
N LEU A 31 2.24 -3.15 -8.43
CA LEU A 31 1.63 -3.04 -7.11
C LEU A 31 0.48 -2.04 -7.10
N VAL A 32 0.69 -0.84 -7.64
CA VAL A 32 -0.33 0.23 -7.71
C VAL A 32 -1.58 -0.27 -8.43
N THR A 33 -1.39 -0.94 -9.56
CA THR A 33 -2.49 -1.51 -10.35
C THR A 33 -3.24 -2.57 -9.54
N GLY A 34 -2.51 -3.55 -9.00
CA GLY A 34 -3.13 -4.65 -8.25
C GLY A 34 -3.86 -4.19 -6.99
N LEU A 35 -3.33 -3.20 -6.26
CA LEU A 35 -3.99 -2.61 -5.10
C LEU A 35 -5.25 -1.83 -5.50
N THR A 36 -5.17 -1.02 -6.55
CA THR A 36 -6.30 -0.24 -7.07
C THR A 36 -7.45 -1.16 -7.53
N GLU A 37 -7.15 -2.25 -8.25
CA GLU A 37 -8.14 -3.26 -8.65
C GLU A 37 -8.83 -3.94 -7.45
N ARG A 38 -8.14 -4.05 -6.33
CA ARG A 38 -8.65 -4.63 -5.08
C ARG A 38 -9.36 -3.60 -4.20
N GLY A 39 -9.59 -2.39 -4.72
CA GLY A 39 -10.33 -1.32 -4.04
C GLY A 39 -9.51 -0.51 -3.05
N TRP A 40 -8.18 -0.67 -3.03
CA TRP A 40 -7.32 0.19 -2.22
C TRP A 40 -7.19 1.56 -2.88
N LYS A 41 -7.33 2.61 -2.07
CA LYS A 41 -6.94 3.96 -2.49
C LYS A 41 -5.43 4.10 -2.36
N VAL A 42 -4.73 4.03 -3.48
CA VAL A 42 -3.27 4.20 -3.53
C VAL A 42 -2.94 5.68 -3.75
N VAL A 43 -2.00 6.21 -2.98
CA VAL A 43 -1.47 7.56 -3.12
C VAL A 43 0.04 7.40 -3.32
N THR A 44 0.56 7.85 -4.46
CA THR A 44 1.98 7.67 -4.86
C THR A 44 2.67 9.02 -4.99
#